data_AF-A0AAD7MB64-F1
#
_entry.id   AF-A0AAD7MB64-F1
#
_cell.length_a   1.000
_cell.length_b   1.000
_cell.length_c   1.000
_cell.angle_alpha   90.00
_cell.angle_beta   90.00
_cell.angle_gamma   90.00
#
_symmetry.space_group_name_H-M   'P 1'
#
loop_
_entity.id
_entity.type
_entity.pdbx_description
1 polymer ?
#
loop_
_entity_poly.entity_id
_entity_poly.type
_entity_poly.pdbx_seq_one_letter_code
_entity_poly.pdbx_strand_id
1 'polypeptide(L)'
;MACYSPLNPSFQRADTQYGIRPALLLALGGPRAPASLLAAPRVSDFSKISEIGAEGEVVITKQKGRGGIVSVETCTAQLLYEIQGPWYINSDVTAIIDNIRFTQIGENRVSMSGVESAPPPPTTKVGITAHGGFQAEMHYFLVGLDIPAKARMFEQQLHAPPHRRAGQVRLRPRAAQIPPPIVDLVMSSYPGGTFHLDMRLGIPRPVYEYFVTKLDQTAVEHRVHMHDGRVIEVPPPSVTKIFATQQPSAPSFKVEAGTGREWGETVRAPLGLVVGGRSGDKGSDANVGFFVSSAEQYEWLRQFLSVDRMKTLLAKEYNGKEIDRFELPHINAVHFLLHDHLDRGVSCTTTVDFLGKNVAEFIRAREVDVPRRSCRNQRTS
;
A
#
# COMPACT_ATOMS: atom_id res chain seq x y z
N MET A 1 -7.21 -20.03 5.72
CA MET A 1 -6.67 -21.11 6.56
C MET A 1 -5.58 -20.51 7.44
N ALA A 2 -5.92 -20.16 8.69
CA ALA A 2 -4.96 -19.80 9.71
C ALA A 2 -4.78 -21.06 10.58
N CYS A 3 -3.58 -21.66 10.57
CA CYS A 3 -3.28 -22.81 11.40
C CYS A 3 -2.85 -22.31 12.79
N TYR A 4 -3.71 -22.51 13.79
CA TYR A 4 -3.30 -22.48 15.19
C TYR A 4 -2.57 -23.79 15.50
N SER A 5 -1.36 -23.71 16.06
CA SER A 5 -0.67 -24.85 16.66
C SER A 5 -0.49 -24.57 18.15
N PRO A 6 -1.01 -25.41 19.06
CA PRO A 6 -0.89 -25.19 20.49
C PRO A 6 0.51 -25.60 20.94
N LEU A 7 1.40 -24.62 21.10
CA LEU A 7 2.69 -24.81 21.78
C LEU A 7 2.63 -24.22 23.19
N ASN A 8 1.68 -24.67 24.01
CA ASN A 8 1.82 -24.64 25.48
C ASN A 8 0.75 -25.51 26.17
N PRO A 9 1.11 -26.58 26.91
CA PRO A 9 0.13 -27.47 27.56
C PRO A 9 -0.54 -26.90 28.83
N SER A 10 -0.36 -25.62 29.17
CA SER A 10 -0.91 -25.00 30.39
C SER A 10 -2.15 -24.12 30.20
N PHE A 11 -2.74 -24.05 29.00
CA PHE A 11 -3.93 -23.22 28.75
C PHE A 11 -5.14 -24.08 28.37
N GLN A 12 -5.90 -24.52 29.38
CA GLN A 12 -7.22 -25.12 29.20
C GLN A 12 -8.33 -24.16 29.67
N ARG A 13 -9.27 -23.93 28.74
CA ARG A 13 -10.68 -23.49 28.90
C ARG A 13 -10.99 -22.20 29.67
N ALA A 14 -11.65 -21.28 28.97
CA ALA A 14 -12.75 -20.50 29.53
C ALA A 14 -13.80 -20.20 28.44
N ASP A 15 -15.05 -20.51 28.76
CA ASP A 15 -16.24 -20.37 27.91
C ASP A 15 -16.59 -18.91 27.59
N THR A 16 -17.10 -18.71 26.40
CA THR A 16 -17.59 -17.44 25.86
C THR A 16 -18.94 -17.03 26.47
N GLN A 17 -19.10 -15.75 26.79
CA GLN A 17 -20.42 -15.12 26.65
C GLN A 17 -20.44 -13.68 26.12
N TYR A 18 -19.40 -12.85 26.29
CA TYR A 18 -19.36 -11.49 25.69
C TYR A 18 -17.94 -10.95 25.34
N GLY A 19 -16.97 -11.82 25.06
CA GLY A 19 -15.55 -11.47 24.92
C GLY A 19 -15.00 -11.43 23.49
N ILE A 20 -15.70 -10.84 22.51
CA ILE A 20 -15.13 -10.65 21.16
C ILE A 20 -14.09 -9.53 21.25
N ARG A 21 -12.83 -9.90 21.45
CA ARG A 21 -11.67 -8.99 21.38
C ARG A 21 -11.00 -9.17 20.00
N PRO A 22 -10.75 -8.10 19.23
CA PRO A 22 -10.19 -8.20 17.89
C PRO A 22 -8.77 -8.76 17.94
N ALA A 23 -8.60 -10.02 17.54
CA ALA A 23 -7.29 -10.57 17.21
C ALA A 23 -6.98 -10.23 15.74
N LEU A 24 -6.37 -9.08 15.50
CA LEU A 24 -5.82 -8.74 14.18
C LEU A 24 -4.63 -9.66 13.89
N LEU A 25 -4.87 -10.78 13.21
CA LEU A 25 -3.80 -11.56 12.58
C LEU A 25 -3.37 -10.85 11.30
N LEU A 26 -2.34 -10.02 11.38
CA LEU A 26 -1.64 -9.45 10.23
C LEU A 26 -0.84 -10.57 9.53
N ALA A 27 -1.52 -11.37 8.71
CA ALA A 27 -0.88 -12.35 7.84
C ALA A 27 -0.28 -11.62 6.63
N LEU A 28 1.00 -11.26 6.74
CA LEU A 28 1.74 -10.59 5.68
C LEU A 28 2.14 -11.58 4.59
N GLY A 29 1.29 -11.73 3.58
CA GLY A 29 1.56 -12.54 2.39
C GLY A 29 2.30 -11.74 1.32
N GLY A 30 3.45 -12.25 0.85
CA GLY A 30 4.00 -11.88 -0.46
C GLY A 30 3.15 -12.43 -1.61
N PRO A 31 3.46 -12.09 -2.88
CA PRO A 31 2.64 -12.44 -4.04
C PRO A 31 2.42 -13.97 -4.13
N ARG A 32 1.15 -14.38 -4.23
CA ARG A 32 0.75 -15.80 -4.28
C ARG A 32 0.80 -16.34 -5.71
N ALA A 33 1.40 -17.52 -5.86
CA ALA A 33 1.27 -18.40 -7.03
C ALA A 33 -0.14 -19.03 -7.08
N PRO A 34 -0.63 -19.49 -8.26
CA PRO A 34 -1.99 -19.99 -8.44
C PRO A 34 -2.36 -21.19 -7.54
N ALA A 35 -3.61 -21.20 -7.10
CA ALA A 35 -4.14 -21.97 -5.96
C ALA A 35 -4.21 -23.50 -6.13
N SER A 36 -3.84 -24.07 -7.28
CA SER A 36 -4.02 -25.51 -7.55
C SER A 36 -2.84 -26.41 -7.15
N LEU A 37 -1.79 -25.87 -6.52
CA LEU A 37 -0.55 -26.62 -6.28
C LEU A 37 0.09 -26.44 -4.89
N LEU A 38 -0.61 -25.86 -3.92
CA LEU A 38 -0.03 -25.55 -2.60
C LEU A 38 -0.65 -26.44 -1.52
N ALA A 39 0.15 -27.34 -0.98
CA ALA A 39 -0.11 -27.94 0.33
C ALA A 39 -0.30 -26.83 1.37
N ALA A 40 -1.12 -27.07 2.39
CA ALA A 40 -1.33 -26.10 3.46
C ALA A 40 0.03 -25.68 4.06
N PRO A 41 0.33 -24.37 4.17
CA PRO A 41 1.62 -23.90 4.64
C PRO A 41 1.89 -24.40 6.07
N ARG A 42 3.12 -24.85 6.32
CA ARG A 42 3.56 -25.22 7.66
C ARG A 42 3.89 -23.96 8.45
N VAL A 43 3.79 -24.02 9.78
CA VAL A 43 4.15 -22.89 10.65
C VAL A 43 5.60 -22.43 10.42
N SER A 44 6.49 -23.34 9.97
CA SER A 44 7.87 -23.07 9.57
C SER A 44 8.04 -22.11 8.39
N ASP A 45 6.96 -21.84 7.67
CA ASP A 45 6.98 -21.08 6.42
C ASP A 45 6.71 -19.58 6.68
N PHE A 46 6.34 -19.21 7.91
CA PHE A 46 6.10 -17.82 8.32
C PHE A 46 7.33 -17.18 8.96
N SER A 47 7.67 -15.96 8.54
CA SER A 47 8.83 -15.21 9.05
C SER A 47 8.48 -14.25 10.20
N LYS A 48 7.25 -13.74 10.24
CA LYS A 48 6.73 -12.81 11.26
C LYS A 48 5.65 -13.51 12.09
N ILE A 49 5.66 -13.28 13.39
CA ILE A 49 4.79 -13.93 14.37
C ILE A 49 4.16 -12.83 15.22
N SER A 50 2.85 -12.89 15.41
CA SER A 50 2.14 -12.11 16.42
C SER A 50 1.74 -13.05 17.55
N GLU A 51 2.35 -12.88 18.71
CA GLU A 51 1.93 -13.56 19.94
C GLU A 51 0.81 -12.73 20.58
N ILE A 52 -0.30 -13.37 20.89
CA ILE A 52 -1.49 -12.72 21.48
C ILE A 52 -1.74 -13.36 22.83
N GLY A 53 -1.64 -12.57 23.89
CA GLY A 53 -1.94 -12.97 25.27
C GLY A 53 -3.44 -13.13 25.51
N ALA A 54 -3.80 -13.83 26.59
CA ALA A 54 -5.21 -14.04 26.95
C ALA A 54 -5.94 -12.71 27.24
N GLU A 55 -5.21 -11.70 27.74
CA GLU A 55 -5.77 -10.38 27.99
C GLU A 55 -5.71 -9.45 26.77
N GLY A 56 -5.16 -9.94 25.64
CA GLY A 56 -5.07 -9.19 24.40
C GLY A 56 -3.75 -8.43 24.22
N GLU A 57 -2.74 -8.67 25.06
CA GLU A 57 -1.40 -8.14 24.81
C GLU A 57 -0.85 -8.72 23.51
N VAL A 58 -0.28 -7.87 22.66
CA VAL A 58 0.29 -8.30 21.39
C VAL A 58 1.78 -8.06 21.37
N VAL A 59 2.55 -9.11 21.13
CA VAL A 59 3.99 -9.03 20.88
C VAL A 59 4.29 -9.49 19.47
N ILE A 60 4.88 -8.59 18.67
CA ILE A 60 5.38 -8.90 17.34
C ILE A 60 6.80 -9.43 17.46
N THR A 61 7.05 -10.59 16.86
CA THR A 61 8.36 -11.22 16.80
C THR A 61 8.58 -11.95 15.47
N LYS A 62 9.66 -12.71 15.36
CA LYS A 62 10.03 -13.49 14.18
C LYS A 62 10.56 -14.86 14.59
N GLN A 63 10.49 -15.79 13.64
CA GLN A 63 11.10 -17.11 13.83
C GLN A 63 12.62 -16.98 14.07
N LYS A 64 13.12 -17.71 15.08
CA LYS A 64 14.55 -17.80 15.42
C LYS A 64 15.33 -18.42 14.26
N GLY A 65 16.56 -17.95 14.03
CA GLY A 65 17.45 -18.47 12.98
C GLY A 65 17.10 -18.05 11.54
N ARG A 66 16.06 -17.23 11.34
CA ARG A 66 15.78 -16.58 10.06
C ARG A 66 16.39 -15.18 10.01
N GLY A 67 16.68 -14.66 8.82
CA GLY A 67 17.07 -13.26 8.63
C GLY A 67 15.94 -12.25 8.94
N GLY A 68 16.24 -10.97 8.73
CA GLY A 68 15.33 -9.85 9.00
C GLY A 68 15.37 -9.37 10.45
N ILE A 69 14.80 -8.18 10.68
CA ILE A 69 14.77 -7.50 11.98
C ILE A 69 13.32 -7.21 12.35
N VAL A 70 12.99 -7.33 13.64
CA VAL A 70 11.74 -6.84 14.24
C VAL A 70 12.08 -5.74 15.25
N SER A 71 11.95 -4.50 14.80
CA SER A 71 12.09 -3.29 15.61
C SER A 71 10.84 -2.42 15.56
N VAL A 72 10.75 -1.43 16.45
CA VAL A 72 9.71 -0.39 16.43
C VAL A 72 9.57 0.22 15.04
N GLU A 73 10.67 0.57 14.37
CA GLU A 73 10.69 1.15 13.03
C GLU A 73 10.08 0.20 11.98
N THR A 74 10.43 -1.09 12.03
CA THR A 74 9.88 -2.08 11.08
C THR A 74 8.39 -2.33 11.31
N CYS A 75 7.94 -2.28 12.56
CA CYS A 75 6.52 -2.39 12.93
C CYS A 75 5.75 -1.14 12.48
N THR A 76 6.29 0.06 12.72
CA THR A 76 5.73 1.33 12.24
C THR A 76 5.63 1.35 10.72
N ALA A 77 6.70 1.02 9.99
CA ALA A 77 6.67 0.94 8.53
C ALA A 77 5.59 -0.03 8.02
N GLN A 78 5.46 -1.20 8.66
CA GLN A 78 4.47 -2.19 8.28
C GLN A 78 3.03 -1.74 8.56
N LEU A 79 2.79 -1.06 9.68
CA LEU A 79 1.49 -0.47 9.99
C LEU A 79 1.10 0.58 8.95
N LEU A 80 2.02 1.50 8.65
CA LEU A 80 1.78 2.59 7.70
C LEU A 80 1.48 2.08 6.27
N TYR A 81 2.04 0.91 5.90
CA TYR A 81 1.69 0.21 4.66
C TYR A 81 0.25 -0.32 4.64
N GLU A 82 -0.32 -0.66 5.79
CA GLU A 82 -1.60 -1.39 5.85
C GLU A 82 -2.81 -0.45 5.94
N ILE A 83 -2.63 0.73 6.51
CA ILE A 83 -3.75 1.61 6.89
C ILE A 83 -4.13 2.62 5.79
N GLN A 84 -5.41 3.01 5.75
CA GLN A 84 -5.94 4.10 4.91
C GLN A 84 -6.38 5.32 5.73
N GLY A 85 -6.50 5.14 7.04
CA GLY A 85 -7.02 6.12 7.99
C GLY A 85 -6.82 5.62 9.41
N PRO A 86 -7.15 6.45 10.43
CA PRO A 86 -7.02 6.10 11.84
C PRO A 86 -8.01 5.01 12.29
N TRP A 87 -9.03 4.69 11.50
CA TRP A 87 -9.99 3.64 11.81
C TRP A 87 -9.89 2.52 10.78
N TYR A 88 -9.39 1.35 11.21
CA TYR A 88 -9.26 0.17 10.38
C TYR A 88 -10.52 -0.68 10.50
N ILE A 89 -11.45 -0.41 9.59
CA ILE A 89 -12.81 -0.95 9.56
C ILE A 89 -12.79 -2.36 8.94
N ASN A 90 -13.09 -3.39 9.75
CA ASN A 90 -13.28 -4.78 9.30
C ASN A 90 -14.72 -5.26 9.53
N SER A 91 -15.05 -6.42 8.97
CA SER A 91 -16.42 -6.96 8.98
C SER A 91 -16.90 -7.40 10.36
N ASP A 92 -15.99 -7.80 11.24
CA ASP A 92 -16.28 -8.29 12.58
C ASP A 92 -16.00 -7.25 13.67
N VAL A 93 -15.09 -6.32 13.41
CA VAL A 93 -14.66 -5.31 14.37
C VAL A 93 -13.99 -4.13 13.68
N THR A 94 -14.08 -2.94 14.26
CA THR A 94 -13.28 -1.79 13.83
C THR A 94 -12.16 -1.55 14.82
N ALA A 95 -10.92 -1.53 14.34
CA ALA A 95 -9.78 -1.14 15.15
C ALA A 95 -9.57 0.38 15.07
N ILE A 96 -9.48 1.03 16.23
CA ILE A 96 -9.25 2.46 16.40
C ILE A 96 -7.78 2.62 16.82
N ILE A 97 -6.96 3.17 15.92
CA ILE A 97 -5.48 3.18 16.08
C ILE A 97 -4.93 4.55 16.43
N ASP A 98 -5.77 5.52 16.76
CA ASP A 98 -5.40 6.89 17.16
C ASP A 98 -4.30 6.91 18.23
N ASN A 99 -4.38 5.96 19.18
CA ASN A 99 -3.48 5.89 20.33
C ASN A 99 -2.42 4.77 20.25
N ILE A 100 -2.21 4.16 19.07
CA ILE A 100 -1.30 3.02 18.92
C ILE A 100 0.12 3.34 19.36
N ARG A 101 0.76 2.39 20.06
CA ARG A 101 2.12 2.46 20.57
C ARG A 101 2.89 1.20 20.23
N PHE A 102 4.17 1.38 19.89
CA PHE A 102 5.14 0.29 19.81
C PHE A 102 6.24 0.49 20.84
N THR A 103 6.61 -0.59 21.53
CA THR A 103 7.68 -0.57 22.52
C THR A 103 8.62 -1.74 22.28
N GLN A 104 9.91 -1.46 22.12
CA GLN A 104 10.92 -2.51 22.04
C GLN A 104 11.05 -3.18 23.42
N ILE A 105 10.77 -4.47 23.50
CA ILE A 105 10.83 -5.23 24.77
C ILE A 105 11.92 -6.30 24.78
N GLY A 106 12.63 -6.46 23.67
CA GLY A 106 13.77 -7.36 23.53
C GLY A 106 14.27 -7.39 22.10
N GLU A 107 15.36 -8.12 21.85
CA GLU A 107 15.86 -8.33 20.49
C GLU A 107 14.77 -9.00 19.64
N ASN A 108 14.41 -8.39 18.51
CA ASN A 108 13.36 -8.90 17.63
C ASN A 108 11.98 -9.11 18.30
N ARG A 109 11.68 -8.32 19.34
CA ARG A 109 10.39 -8.36 20.07
C ARG A 109 9.87 -6.96 20.35
N VAL A 110 8.68 -6.66 19.83
CA VAL A 110 8.02 -5.37 19.95
C VAL A 110 6.61 -5.57 20.52
N SER A 111 6.33 -4.95 21.65
CA SER A 111 4.98 -4.89 22.21
C SER A 111 4.16 -3.84 21.46
N MET A 112 2.90 -4.18 21.14
CA MET A 112 1.91 -3.27 20.57
C MET A 112 0.80 -3.00 21.59
N SER A 113 0.42 -1.74 21.78
CA SER A 113 -0.64 -1.34 22.71
C SER A 113 -1.37 -0.08 22.22
N GLY A 114 -2.43 0.34 22.91
CA GLY A 114 -3.16 1.57 22.61
C GLY A 114 -4.13 1.50 21.42
N VAL A 115 -4.39 0.28 20.90
CA VAL A 115 -5.43 0.05 19.91
C VAL A 115 -6.75 -0.22 20.64
N GLU A 116 -7.75 0.59 20.32
CA GLU A 116 -9.11 0.44 20.86
C GLU A 116 -10.01 -0.27 19.84
N SER A 117 -11.17 -0.74 20.29
CA SER A 117 -12.16 -1.41 19.43
C SER A 117 -13.48 -0.66 19.39
N ALA A 118 -14.10 -0.63 18.22
CA ALA A 118 -15.49 -0.23 18.03
C ALA A 118 -16.29 -1.33 17.33
N PRO A 119 -17.63 -1.34 17.44
CA PRO A 119 -18.46 -2.27 16.68
C PRO A 119 -18.17 -2.22 15.17
N PRO A 120 -18.35 -3.33 14.44
CA PRO A 120 -18.20 -3.34 12.99
C PRO A 120 -19.26 -2.47 12.30
N PRO A 121 -19.04 -2.06 11.04
CA PRO A 121 -20.09 -1.47 10.22
C PRO A 121 -21.15 -2.52 9.83
N PRO A 122 -22.36 -2.10 9.43
CA PRO A 122 -23.36 -3.01 8.86
C PRO A 122 -22.98 -3.56 7.47
N THR A 123 -21.78 -3.25 6.99
CA THR A 123 -21.29 -3.67 5.67
C THR A 123 -19.99 -4.48 5.78
N THR A 124 -19.69 -5.30 4.78
CA THR A 124 -18.42 -6.02 4.65
C THR A 124 -17.69 -5.54 3.39
N LYS A 125 -16.37 -5.37 3.50
CA LYS A 125 -15.52 -4.98 2.36
C LYS A 125 -15.34 -6.19 1.46
N VAL A 126 -15.68 -6.06 0.18
CA VAL A 126 -15.48 -7.10 -0.82
C VAL A 126 -14.60 -6.60 -1.96
N GLY A 127 -13.71 -7.46 -2.41
CA GLY A 127 -12.97 -7.27 -3.65
C GLY A 127 -13.72 -7.97 -4.78
N ILE A 128 -14.04 -7.24 -5.83
CA ILE A 128 -14.69 -7.77 -7.03
C ILE A 128 -13.69 -7.66 -8.18
N THR A 129 -13.60 -8.74 -8.94
CA THR A 129 -12.73 -8.81 -10.11
C THR A 129 -13.58 -9.07 -11.34
N ALA A 130 -13.50 -8.17 -12.32
CA ALA A 130 -14.24 -8.28 -13.58
C ALA A 130 -13.30 -8.23 -14.78
N HIS A 131 -13.73 -8.79 -15.91
CA HIS A 131 -12.95 -8.75 -17.15
C HIS A 131 -12.83 -7.29 -17.66
N GLY A 132 -11.61 -6.74 -17.62
CA GLY A 132 -11.30 -5.34 -17.89
C GLY A 132 -10.85 -5.05 -19.33
N GLY A 133 -10.91 -6.05 -20.22
CA GLY A 133 -10.49 -5.93 -21.62
C GLY A 133 -9.16 -6.66 -21.89
N PHE A 134 -8.35 -6.13 -22.80
CA PHE A 134 -7.05 -6.68 -23.16
C PHE A 134 -5.97 -5.61 -23.05
N GLN A 135 -4.78 -5.98 -22.57
CA GLN A 135 -3.60 -5.12 -22.54
C GLN A 135 -2.46 -5.75 -23.35
N ALA A 136 -1.74 -4.90 -24.08
CA ALA A 136 -0.48 -5.22 -24.73
C ALA A 136 0.48 -4.06 -24.48
N GLU A 137 1.76 -4.39 -24.29
CA GLU A 137 2.80 -3.44 -23.94
C GLU A 137 4.04 -3.66 -24.79
N MET A 138 4.58 -2.56 -25.32
CA MET A 138 5.85 -2.54 -26.05
C MET A 138 6.68 -1.37 -25.53
N HIS A 139 7.97 -1.63 -25.24
CA HIS A 139 8.89 -0.61 -24.75
C HIS A 139 9.75 -0.07 -25.88
N TYR A 140 9.74 1.26 -26.05
CA TYR A 140 10.63 1.99 -26.93
C TYR A 140 11.64 2.79 -26.12
N PHE A 141 12.90 2.73 -26.53
CA PHE A 141 13.98 3.40 -25.83
C PHE A 141 14.30 4.74 -26.49
N LEU A 142 14.06 5.83 -25.77
CA LEU A 142 14.42 7.17 -26.22
C LEU A 142 15.72 7.59 -25.54
N VAL A 143 16.77 7.79 -26.33
CA VAL A 143 18.11 8.18 -25.86
C VAL A 143 18.64 9.39 -26.63
N GLY A 144 19.58 10.10 -26.01
CA GLY A 144 20.24 11.28 -26.58
C GLY A 144 19.49 12.59 -26.33
N LEU A 145 19.75 13.59 -27.16
CA LEU A 145 19.16 14.93 -27.04
C LEU A 145 17.67 14.93 -27.42
N ASP A 146 16.94 15.96 -27.00
CA ASP A 146 15.56 16.25 -27.42
C ASP A 146 14.54 15.13 -27.18
N ILE A 147 14.71 14.37 -26.10
CA ILE A 147 13.79 13.26 -25.72
C ILE A 147 12.31 13.68 -25.79
N PRO A 148 11.88 14.84 -25.26
CA PRO A 148 10.47 15.23 -25.35
C PRO A 148 9.98 15.45 -26.78
N ALA A 149 10.84 15.91 -27.70
CA ALA A 149 10.47 16.10 -29.10
C ALA A 149 10.38 14.76 -29.83
N LYS A 150 11.32 13.83 -29.57
CA LYS A 150 11.28 12.46 -30.10
C LYS A 150 10.03 11.71 -29.64
N ALA A 151 9.66 11.84 -28.36
CA ALA A 151 8.45 11.25 -27.81
C ALA A 151 7.20 11.74 -28.54
N ARG A 152 7.04 13.06 -28.69
CA ARG A 152 5.92 13.66 -29.42
C ARG A 152 5.86 13.21 -30.88
N MET A 153 7.00 13.14 -31.56
CA MET A 153 7.05 12.66 -32.95
C MET A 153 6.60 11.20 -33.05
N PHE A 154 7.09 10.33 -32.17
CA PHE A 154 6.71 8.92 -32.13
C PHE A 154 5.22 8.73 -31.82
N GLU A 155 4.68 9.46 -30.84
CA GLU A 155 3.24 9.48 -30.54
C GLU A 155 2.41 9.92 -31.75
N GLN A 156 2.79 11.00 -32.43
CA GLN A 156 2.11 11.46 -33.64
C GLN A 156 2.11 10.41 -34.74
N GLN A 157 3.22 9.70 -34.94
CA GLN A 157 3.33 8.62 -35.92
C GLN A 157 2.46 7.41 -35.55
N LEU A 158 2.37 7.07 -34.26
CA LEU A 158 1.55 5.97 -33.77
C LEU A 158 0.05 6.24 -33.90
N HIS A 159 -0.36 7.50 -33.70
CA HIS A 159 -1.76 7.93 -33.82
C HIS A 159 -2.16 8.33 -35.25
N ALA A 160 -1.21 8.43 -36.18
CA ALA A 160 -1.51 8.72 -37.57
C ALA A 160 -2.38 7.58 -38.18
N PRO A 161 -3.44 7.92 -38.94
CA PRO A 161 -4.23 6.88 -39.60
C PRO A 161 -3.32 6.07 -40.52
N PRO A 162 -3.43 4.73 -40.53
CA PRO A 162 -2.63 3.92 -41.42
C PRO A 162 -2.85 4.41 -42.84
N HIS A 163 -1.79 4.85 -43.51
CA HIS A 163 -1.86 5.19 -44.92
C HIS A 163 -2.53 4.03 -45.64
N ARG A 164 -3.66 4.28 -46.33
CA ARG A 164 -4.27 3.31 -47.24
C ARG A 164 -3.23 2.96 -48.30
N ARG A 165 -2.41 1.94 -48.06
CA ARG A 165 -1.64 1.31 -49.12
C ARG A 165 -2.65 0.55 -49.98
N ALA A 166 -2.63 0.82 -51.28
CA ALA A 166 -3.47 0.14 -52.26
C ALA A 166 -3.27 -1.39 -52.10
N GLY A 167 -4.32 -2.09 -51.66
CA GLY A 167 -4.25 -3.49 -51.25
C GLY A 167 -5.28 -3.75 -50.17
N GLN A 168 -6.50 -4.06 -50.58
CA GLN A 168 -7.65 -4.29 -49.73
C GLN A 168 -7.42 -5.48 -48.78
N VAL A 169 -6.98 -5.22 -47.55
CA VAL A 169 -7.13 -6.17 -46.44
C VAL A 169 -8.27 -5.67 -45.57
N ARG A 170 -9.44 -6.26 -45.75
CA ARG A 170 -10.61 -6.06 -44.87
C ARG A 170 -10.29 -6.73 -43.52
N LEU A 171 -9.59 -6.03 -42.65
CA LEU A 171 -9.34 -6.49 -41.28
C LEU A 171 -10.64 -6.38 -40.48
N ARG A 172 -11.30 -7.53 -40.26
CA ARG A 172 -12.32 -7.62 -39.21
C ARG A 172 -11.60 -7.47 -37.87
N PRO A 173 -12.10 -6.66 -36.91
CA PRO A 173 -11.45 -6.48 -35.62
C PRO A 173 -11.62 -7.77 -34.82
N ARG A 174 -10.64 -8.66 -34.90
CA ARG A 174 -10.38 -9.68 -33.88
C ARG A 174 -9.20 -9.18 -33.07
N ALA A 175 -9.27 -9.35 -31.75
CA ALA A 175 -8.33 -8.87 -30.73
C ALA A 175 -6.87 -9.39 -30.84
N ALA A 176 -6.41 -9.78 -32.03
CA ALA A 176 -5.18 -10.54 -32.26
C ALA A 176 -4.10 -9.80 -33.08
N GLN A 177 -4.29 -8.54 -33.47
CA GLN A 177 -3.32 -7.81 -34.30
C GLN A 177 -3.04 -6.39 -33.81
N ILE A 178 -2.22 -6.27 -32.77
CA ILE A 178 -1.53 -5.03 -32.37
C ILE A 178 -0.11 -4.88 -33.00
N PRO A 179 0.66 -5.94 -33.37
CA PRO A 179 2.07 -5.76 -33.76
C PRO A 179 2.41 -4.92 -35.02
N PRO A 180 1.68 -4.98 -36.14
CA PRO A 180 2.18 -4.43 -37.41
C PRO A 180 2.48 -2.91 -37.40
N PRO A 181 1.59 -2.03 -36.92
CA PRO A 181 1.82 -0.59 -37.01
C PRO A 181 2.94 -0.08 -36.10
N ILE A 182 3.31 -0.81 -35.03
CA ILE A 182 4.34 -0.36 -34.08
C ILE A 182 5.75 -0.68 -34.63
N VAL A 183 5.95 -1.89 -35.14
CA VAL A 183 7.25 -2.34 -35.68
C VAL A 183 7.64 -1.53 -36.92
N ASP A 184 6.68 -1.14 -37.76
CA ASP A 184 6.94 -0.38 -39.00
C ASP A 184 7.49 1.04 -38.74
N LEU A 185 7.25 1.61 -37.54
CA LEU A 185 7.72 2.96 -37.19
C LEU A 185 9.22 3.02 -36.92
N VAL A 186 9.85 1.89 -36.61
CA VAL A 186 11.26 1.85 -36.16
C VAL A 186 12.19 2.43 -37.21
N MET A 187 11.95 2.12 -38.48
CA MET A 187 12.76 2.61 -39.60
C MET A 187 12.35 4.00 -40.12
N SER A 188 11.24 4.56 -39.61
CA SER A 188 10.68 5.85 -40.08
C SER A 188 10.55 6.91 -38.99
N SER A 189 11.01 6.63 -37.77
CA SER A 189 10.95 7.55 -36.63
C SER A 189 12.29 8.29 -36.43
N TYR A 190 12.76 8.43 -35.18
CA TYR A 190 13.99 9.13 -34.84
C TYR A 190 15.25 8.25 -35.02
N PRO A 191 16.43 8.85 -35.29
CA PRO A 191 17.70 8.11 -35.31
C PRO A 191 17.94 7.35 -34.01
N GLY A 192 18.19 6.04 -34.11
CA GLY A 192 18.39 5.15 -32.96
C GLY A 192 17.10 4.61 -32.32
N GLY A 193 15.93 4.88 -32.90
CA GLY A 193 14.65 4.31 -32.44
C GLY A 193 14.69 2.79 -32.43
N THR A 194 14.67 2.20 -31.24
CA THR A 194 14.74 0.75 -31.04
C THR A 194 13.75 0.34 -29.96
N PHE A 195 13.09 -0.81 -30.16
CA PHE A 195 12.21 -1.44 -29.18
C PHE A 195 12.84 -2.72 -28.65
N HIS A 196 12.39 -3.20 -27.49
CA HIS A 196 12.84 -4.50 -26.98
C HIS A 196 12.32 -5.63 -27.87
N LEU A 197 13.18 -6.54 -28.33
CA LEU A 197 12.78 -7.68 -29.17
C LEU A 197 11.93 -8.75 -28.45
N ASP A 198 11.61 -8.54 -27.17
CA ASP A 198 10.78 -9.47 -26.40
C ASP A 198 9.32 -9.06 -26.57
N MET A 199 8.68 -9.70 -27.54
CA MET A 199 7.31 -9.37 -27.95
C MET A 199 6.25 -10.06 -27.09
N ARG A 200 6.63 -10.79 -26.02
CA ARG A 200 5.66 -11.53 -25.19
C ARG A 200 4.60 -10.63 -24.57
N LEU A 201 4.97 -9.40 -24.23
CA LEU A 201 4.07 -8.37 -23.70
C LEU A 201 3.27 -7.66 -24.80
N GLY A 202 3.75 -7.66 -26.04
CA GLY A 202 3.06 -7.04 -27.19
C GLY A 202 1.89 -7.86 -27.74
N ILE A 203 1.68 -9.08 -27.22
CA ILE A 203 0.51 -9.92 -27.54
C ILE A 203 -0.61 -9.56 -26.55
N PRO A 204 -1.80 -9.14 -27.03
CA PRO A 204 -2.91 -8.79 -26.15
C PRO A 204 -3.27 -9.93 -25.18
N ARG A 205 -3.25 -9.63 -23.88
CA ARG A 205 -3.69 -10.54 -22.82
C ARG A 205 -4.92 -9.99 -22.12
N PRO A 206 -5.89 -10.84 -21.74
CA PRO A 206 -7.03 -10.38 -20.97
C PRO A 206 -6.53 -9.84 -19.64
N VAL A 207 -7.01 -8.65 -19.27
CA VAL A 207 -6.78 -8.06 -17.95
C VAL A 207 -8.07 -8.13 -17.16
N TYR A 208 -7.93 -8.27 -15.85
CA TYR A 208 -9.06 -8.29 -14.93
C TYR A 208 -8.91 -7.12 -13.98
N GLU A 209 -9.90 -6.25 -13.94
CA GLU A 209 -9.90 -5.10 -13.06
C GLU A 209 -10.40 -5.51 -11.67
N TYR A 210 -9.64 -5.11 -10.66
CA TYR A 210 -9.99 -5.31 -9.26
C TYR A 210 -10.55 -4.01 -8.68
N PHE A 211 -11.78 -4.06 -8.19
CA PHE A 211 -12.41 -2.94 -7.49
C PHE A 211 -12.90 -3.39 -6.13
N VAL A 212 -12.84 -2.46 -5.19
CA VAL A 212 -13.27 -2.69 -3.82
C VAL A 212 -14.59 -1.98 -3.61
N THR A 213 -15.55 -2.68 -3.02
CA THR A 213 -16.81 -2.07 -2.60
C THR A 213 -17.26 -2.63 -1.25
N LYS A 214 -18.38 -2.10 -0.75
CA LYS A 214 -19.02 -2.54 0.49
C LYS A 214 -20.34 -3.22 0.12
N LEU A 215 -20.60 -4.39 0.69
CA LEU A 215 -21.91 -5.05 0.65
C LEU A 215 -22.53 -5.06 2.03
N ASP A 216 -23.86 -5.10 2.11
CA ASP A 216 -24.53 -5.37 3.37
C ASP A 216 -24.07 -6.72 3.92
N GLN A 217 -23.80 -6.80 5.23
CA GLN A 217 -23.37 -8.06 5.83
C GLN A 217 -24.44 -9.15 5.72
N THR A 218 -25.73 -8.80 5.70
CA THR A 218 -26.81 -9.78 5.53
C THR A 218 -26.89 -10.35 4.11
N ALA A 219 -26.21 -9.73 3.14
CA ALA A 219 -26.15 -10.21 1.77
C ALA A 219 -25.12 -11.35 1.58
N VAL A 220 -24.28 -11.62 2.58
CA VAL A 220 -23.20 -12.61 2.50
C VAL A 220 -23.37 -13.65 3.61
N GLU A 221 -23.37 -14.92 3.24
CA GLU A 221 -23.37 -16.02 4.20
C GLU A 221 -21.93 -16.40 4.58
N HIS A 222 -21.54 -16.14 5.84
CA HIS A 222 -20.21 -16.50 6.33
C HIS A 222 -20.21 -17.88 6.99
N ARG A 223 -19.24 -18.72 6.60
CA ARG A 223 -19.03 -20.06 7.17
C ARG A 223 -17.54 -20.30 7.46
N VAL A 224 -17.24 -20.92 8.60
CA VAL A 224 -15.90 -21.37 8.97
C VAL A 224 -15.81 -22.87 8.81
N HIS A 225 -14.90 -23.33 7.96
CA HIS A 225 -14.61 -24.75 7.76
C HIS A 225 -13.43 -25.16 8.63
N MET A 226 -13.68 -26.07 9.57
CA MET A 226 -12.68 -26.59 10.49
C MET A 226 -11.92 -27.77 9.87
N HIS A 227 -10.72 -28.06 10.38
CA HIS A 227 -9.89 -29.16 9.87
C HIS A 227 -10.51 -30.55 10.09
N ASP A 228 -11.48 -30.68 11.00
CA ASP A 228 -12.20 -31.91 11.33
C ASP A 228 -13.51 -32.07 10.54
N GLY A 229 -13.72 -31.21 9.53
CA GLY A 229 -14.90 -31.24 8.66
C GLY A 229 -16.12 -30.52 9.23
N ARG A 230 -16.08 -30.02 10.48
CA ARG A 230 -17.16 -29.18 11.00
C ARG A 230 -17.26 -27.87 10.23
N VAL A 231 -18.50 -27.45 9.99
CA VAL A 231 -18.83 -26.14 9.40
C VAL A 231 -19.57 -25.34 10.45
N ILE A 232 -19.07 -24.15 10.75
CA ILE A 232 -19.66 -23.23 11.72
C ILE A 232 -20.23 -22.05 10.93
N GLU A 233 -21.54 -21.83 11.03
CA GLU A 233 -22.17 -20.63 10.49
C GLU A 233 -21.81 -19.41 11.34
N VAL A 234 -21.46 -18.31 10.68
CA VAL A 234 -21.13 -17.04 11.33
C VAL A 234 -22.22 -16.03 10.94
N PRO A 235 -23.20 -15.77 11.82
CA PRO A 235 -24.25 -14.81 11.50
C PRO A 235 -23.69 -13.38 11.42
N PRO A 236 -24.38 -12.47 10.71
CA PRO A 236 -24.03 -11.05 10.73
C PRO A 236 -24.01 -10.47 12.16
N PRO A 237 -23.15 -9.48 12.45
CA PRO A 237 -23.08 -8.84 13.75
C PRO A 237 -24.42 -8.19 14.13
N SER A 238 -24.91 -8.47 15.34
CA SER A 238 -26.15 -7.89 15.86
C SER A 238 -25.99 -6.44 16.32
N VAL A 239 -24.77 -6.03 16.69
CA VAL A 239 -24.42 -4.67 17.09
C VAL A 239 -23.46 -4.10 16.06
N THR A 240 -23.86 -3.01 15.42
CA THR A 240 -23.07 -2.35 14.37
C THR A 240 -22.99 -0.85 14.62
N LYS A 241 -22.00 -0.20 14.00
CA LYS A 241 -21.81 1.25 14.03
C LYS A 241 -21.65 1.77 12.60
N ILE A 242 -22.43 2.78 12.23
CA ILE A 242 -22.23 3.47 10.95
C ILE A 242 -21.04 4.42 11.07
N PHE A 243 -20.08 4.29 10.16
CA PHE A 243 -18.93 5.19 10.05
C PHE A 243 -19.16 6.14 8.87
N ALA A 244 -18.68 7.38 9.01
CA ALA A 244 -18.66 8.32 7.90
C ALA A 244 -17.85 7.74 6.73
N THR A 245 -18.27 8.05 5.49
CA THR A 245 -17.57 7.62 4.28
C THR A 245 -16.13 8.14 4.28
N GLN A 246 -15.96 9.41 4.65
CA GLN A 246 -14.67 10.06 4.78
C GLN A 246 -14.20 10.02 6.24
N GLN A 247 -12.97 9.55 6.46
CA GLN A 247 -12.35 9.55 7.79
C GLN A 247 -11.78 10.92 8.13
N PRO A 248 -11.53 11.22 9.42
CA PRO A 248 -10.92 12.48 9.82
C PRO A 248 -9.62 12.77 9.07
N SER A 249 -9.54 13.95 8.46
CA SER A 249 -8.41 14.41 7.67
C SER A 249 -8.07 15.84 8.08
N ALA A 250 -6.79 16.12 8.26
CA ALA A 250 -6.26 17.42 8.65
C ALA A 250 -5.15 17.85 7.68
N PRO A 251 -5.41 18.80 6.77
CA PRO A 251 -4.51 19.10 5.65
C PRO A 251 -3.15 19.66 6.08
N SER A 252 -3.06 20.22 7.28
CA SER A 252 -1.84 20.72 7.88
C SER A 252 -1.90 20.60 9.40
N PHE A 253 -0.74 20.62 10.03
CA PHE A 253 -0.64 20.83 11.46
C PHE A 253 -1.09 22.25 11.82
N LYS A 254 -1.99 22.40 12.79
CA LYS A 254 -2.42 23.70 13.31
C LYS A 254 -1.48 24.10 14.46
N VAL A 255 -0.63 25.08 14.21
CA VAL A 255 0.21 25.69 15.24
C VAL A 255 -0.67 26.57 16.14
N GLU A 256 -0.65 26.34 17.45
CA GLU A 256 -1.26 27.27 18.40
C GLU A 256 -0.48 28.59 18.39
N ALA A 257 -1.19 29.72 18.31
CA ALA A 257 -0.57 31.04 18.19
C ALA A 257 0.48 31.26 19.30
N GLY A 258 1.73 31.53 18.90
CA GLY A 258 2.86 31.77 19.82
C GLY A 258 3.72 30.54 20.16
N THR A 259 3.40 29.35 19.65
CA THR A 259 4.16 28.10 19.92
C THR A 259 5.04 27.65 18.74
N GLY A 260 5.16 28.48 17.69
CA GLY A 260 5.97 28.18 16.50
C GLY A 260 7.43 27.96 16.88
N ARG A 261 7.89 26.72 16.82
CA ARG A 261 9.27 26.38 17.17
C ARG A 261 10.18 26.72 16.00
N GLU A 262 11.16 27.59 16.23
CA GLU A 262 12.21 27.82 15.24
C GLU A 262 13.12 26.59 15.15
N TRP A 263 13.32 26.11 13.93
CA TRP A 263 14.11 24.90 13.65
C TRP A 263 15.62 25.18 13.54
N GLY A 264 16.02 26.46 13.56
CA GLY A 264 17.41 26.89 13.50
C GLY A 264 18.03 26.66 12.12
N GLU A 265 19.35 26.45 12.11
CA GLU A 265 20.11 26.17 10.89
C GLU A 265 19.61 24.89 10.19
N THR A 266 19.37 24.98 8.89
CA THR A 266 18.99 23.87 8.03
C THR A 266 20.12 23.50 7.07
N VAL A 267 20.13 22.26 6.61
CA VAL A 267 21.03 21.76 5.58
C VAL A 267 20.18 21.18 4.45
N ARG A 268 20.57 21.47 3.21
CA ARG A 268 19.94 20.87 2.03
C ARG A 268 20.35 19.41 1.92
N ALA A 269 19.39 18.49 2.05
CA ALA A 269 19.68 17.06 2.00
C ALA A 269 18.43 16.24 1.62
N PRO A 270 18.59 14.99 1.14
CA PRO A 270 17.45 14.10 0.93
C PRO A 270 16.64 13.87 2.21
N LEU A 271 15.32 14.02 2.12
CA LEU A 271 14.40 13.82 3.25
C LEU A 271 14.59 12.46 3.93
N GLY A 272 14.89 11.43 3.14
CA GLY A 272 15.10 10.06 3.56
C GLY A 272 16.29 9.83 4.50
N LEU A 273 17.20 10.81 4.62
CA LEU A 273 18.32 10.77 5.58
C LEU A 273 17.89 10.97 7.04
N VAL A 274 16.66 11.43 7.27
CA VAL A 274 16.13 11.62 8.63
C VAL A 274 14.81 10.87 8.80
N VAL A 275 14.03 10.76 7.72
CA VAL A 275 12.65 10.28 7.76
C VAL A 275 12.56 8.89 7.14
N GLY A 276 12.07 7.93 7.90
CA GLY A 276 11.66 6.62 7.38
C GLY A 276 10.31 6.73 6.67
N GLY A 277 10.00 5.82 5.77
CA GLY A 277 8.72 5.83 5.08
C GLY A 277 8.32 4.48 4.52
N ARG A 278 7.01 4.34 4.27
CA ARG A 278 6.44 3.17 3.60
C ARG A 278 5.17 3.54 2.87
N SER A 279 4.96 2.95 1.72
CA SER A 279 3.77 3.18 0.88
C SER A 279 3.31 1.90 0.20
N GLY A 280 2.06 1.90 -0.24
CA GLY A 280 1.42 0.75 -0.86
C GLY A 280 0.05 1.05 -1.44
N ASP A 281 -0.41 0.14 -2.28
CA ASP A 281 -1.71 0.19 -2.93
C ASP A 281 -2.86 -0.03 -1.95
N LYS A 282 -3.99 0.63 -2.25
CA LYS A 282 -5.29 0.47 -1.60
C LYS A 282 -6.40 0.48 -2.65
N GLY A 283 -6.26 -0.38 -3.66
CA GLY A 283 -7.11 -0.35 -4.86
C GLY A 283 -6.51 0.62 -5.88
N SER A 284 -7.29 1.62 -6.31
CA SER A 284 -6.80 2.75 -7.11
C SER A 284 -6.02 3.78 -6.27
N ASP A 285 -6.23 3.79 -4.95
CA ASP A 285 -5.54 4.70 -4.05
C ASP A 285 -4.12 4.22 -3.70
N ALA A 286 -3.26 5.14 -3.28
CA ALA A 286 -1.97 4.83 -2.69
C ALA A 286 -1.86 5.44 -1.30
N ASN A 287 -1.50 4.63 -0.30
CA ASN A 287 -1.14 5.14 1.01
C ASN A 287 0.35 5.46 1.07
N VAL A 288 0.72 6.47 1.87
CA VAL A 288 2.12 6.78 2.15
C VAL A 288 2.27 7.36 3.55
N GLY A 289 3.07 6.70 4.38
CA GLY A 289 3.37 7.14 5.74
C GLY A 289 4.85 7.43 5.93
N PHE A 290 5.13 8.44 6.76
CA PHE A 290 6.47 8.89 7.14
C PHE A 290 6.60 8.88 8.65
N PHE A 291 7.76 8.45 9.16
CA PHE A 291 8.01 8.34 10.60
C PHE A 291 9.46 8.67 10.95
N VAL A 292 9.68 9.01 12.22
CA VAL A 292 10.98 9.42 12.77
C VAL A 292 11.18 8.84 14.17
N SER A 293 12.42 8.82 14.63
CA SER A 293 12.78 8.12 15.87
C SER A 293 12.55 8.94 17.14
N SER A 294 12.37 10.27 17.05
CA SER A 294 12.19 11.13 18.22
C SER A 294 10.98 12.06 18.13
N ALA A 295 10.43 12.43 19.29
CA ALA A 295 9.35 13.39 19.39
C ALA A 295 9.73 14.77 18.84
N GLU A 296 10.99 15.20 18.99
CA GLU A 296 11.45 16.46 18.41
C GLU A 296 11.45 16.43 16.87
N GLN A 297 11.93 15.33 16.27
CA GLN A 297 11.86 15.16 14.82
C GLN A 297 10.41 15.10 14.33
N TYR A 298 9.51 14.51 15.12
CA TYR A 298 8.10 14.40 14.78
C TYR A 298 7.41 15.76 14.76
N GLU A 299 7.70 16.64 15.72
CA GLU A 299 7.21 18.02 15.72
C GLU A 299 7.60 18.78 14.45
N TRP A 300 8.83 18.58 13.97
CA TRP A 300 9.26 19.13 12.68
C TRP A 300 8.53 18.47 11.51
N LEU A 301 8.45 17.14 11.50
CA LEU A 301 7.86 16.36 10.42
C LEU A 301 6.40 16.75 10.18
N ARG A 302 5.60 16.88 11.24
CA ARG A 302 4.18 17.21 11.13
C ARG A 302 3.93 18.66 10.68
N GLN A 303 4.83 19.58 11.03
CA GLN A 303 4.80 20.96 10.52
C GLN A 303 5.23 21.03 9.06
N PHE A 304 6.25 20.25 8.68
CA PHE A 304 6.82 20.26 7.34
C PHE A 304 5.90 19.59 6.31
N LEU A 305 5.41 18.39 6.61
CA LEU A 305 4.57 17.59 5.71
C LEU A 305 3.09 17.97 5.84
N SER A 306 2.69 19.06 5.19
CA SER A 306 1.28 19.35 4.88
C SER A 306 0.83 18.68 3.57
N VAL A 307 -0.47 18.69 3.29
CA VAL A 307 -1.03 18.26 1.99
C VAL A 307 -0.43 19.08 0.84
N ASP A 308 -0.27 20.40 0.99
CA ASP A 308 0.33 21.22 -0.07
C ASP A 308 1.83 20.95 -0.25
N ARG A 309 2.54 20.66 0.85
CA ARG A 309 3.92 20.17 0.75
C ARG A 309 3.96 18.83 0.01
N MET A 310 3.04 17.92 0.30
CA MET A 310 2.94 16.62 -0.38
C MET A 310 2.77 16.79 -1.89
N LYS A 311 1.83 17.64 -2.32
CA LYS A 311 1.62 18.00 -3.74
C LYS A 311 2.91 18.52 -4.38
N THR A 312 3.62 19.41 -3.66
CA THR A 312 4.90 19.97 -4.13
C THR A 312 5.98 18.89 -4.30
N LEU A 313 6.06 17.93 -3.36
CA LEU A 313 7.06 16.85 -3.39
C LEU A 313 6.76 15.79 -4.47
N LEU A 314 5.48 15.49 -4.70
CA LEU A 314 5.02 14.64 -5.80
C LEU A 314 5.34 15.28 -7.18
N ALA A 315 5.26 16.62 -7.27
CA ALA A 315 5.55 17.37 -8.48
C ALA A 315 4.72 16.86 -9.68
N LYS A 316 5.36 16.39 -10.76
CA LYS A 316 4.66 15.87 -11.95
C LYS A 316 3.86 14.60 -11.69
N GLU A 317 4.15 13.87 -10.61
CA GLU A 317 3.41 12.67 -10.21
C GLU A 317 2.08 13.01 -9.50
N TYR A 318 1.87 14.27 -9.12
CA TYR A 318 0.59 14.68 -8.57
C TYR A 318 -0.46 14.78 -9.69
N ASN A 319 -1.46 13.90 -9.64
CA ASN A 319 -2.51 13.77 -10.64
C ASN A 319 -3.71 14.73 -10.44
N GLY A 320 -3.65 15.64 -9.46
CA GLY A 320 -4.72 16.60 -9.17
C GLY A 320 -5.83 16.09 -8.26
N LYS A 321 -5.75 14.84 -7.79
CA LYS A 321 -6.76 14.21 -6.94
C LYS A 321 -6.63 14.59 -5.47
N GLU A 322 -7.65 14.26 -4.70
CA GLU A 322 -7.68 14.54 -3.26
C GLU A 322 -6.55 13.80 -2.52
N ILE A 323 -6.05 14.42 -1.46
CA ILE A 323 -5.06 13.85 -0.56
C ILE A 323 -5.55 14.02 0.87
N ASP A 324 -5.76 12.91 1.55
CA ASP A 324 -5.99 12.93 2.99
C ASP A 324 -4.67 12.94 3.76
N ARG A 325 -4.74 13.50 4.96
CA ARG A 325 -3.62 13.51 5.91
C ARG A 325 -4.11 13.29 7.32
N PHE A 326 -3.46 12.39 8.04
CA PHE A 326 -3.66 12.23 9.49
C PHE A 326 -2.33 11.94 10.19
N GLU A 327 -2.35 12.01 11.52
CA GLU A 327 -1.16 11.86 12.37
C GLU A 327 -1.33 10.68 13.32
N LEU A 328 -0.23 10.01 13.65
CA LEU A 328 -0.16 8.98 14.68
C LEU A 328 0.94 9.39 15.69
N PRO A 329 0.59 10.24 16.67
CA PRO A 329 1.57 10.93 17.50
C PRO A 329 2.44 9.99 18.34
N HIS A 330 1.87 8.87 18.79
CA HIS A 330 2.54 7.96 19.70
C HIS A 330 3.53 6.99 19.03
N ILE A 331 3.61 7.05 17.70
CA ILE A 331 4.65 6.39 16.89
C ILE A 331 5.38 7.39 15.99
N ASN A 332 5.28 8.69 16.27
CA ASN A 332 5.98 9.75 15.57
C ASN A 332 5.74 9.75 14.04
N ALA A 333 4.51 9.49 13.60
CA ALA A 333 4.20 9.32 12.18
C ALA A 333 3.17 10.31 11.64
N VAL A 334 3.34 10.65 10.35
CA VAL A 334 2.39 11.42 9.53
C VAL A 334 2.04 10.55 8.32
N HIS A 335 0.76 10.39 8.04
CA HIS A 335 0.26 9.50 7.00
C HIS A 335 -0.64 10.23 6.03
N PHE A 336 -0.60 9.79 4.78
CA PHE A 336 -1.39 10.32 3.68
C PHE A 336 -2.07 9.19 2.90
N LEU A 337 -3.28 9.48 2.40
CA LEU A 337 -3.96 8.68 1.39
C LEU A 337 -4.07 9.52 0.13
N LEU A 338 -3.45 9.06 -0.96
CA LEU A 338 -3.49 9.68 -2.27
C LEU A 338 -4.62 9.00 -3.07
N HIS A 339 -5.71 9.71 -3.28
CA HIS A 339 -6.89 9.17 -3.97
C HIS A 339 -6.62 9.00 -5.47
N ASP A 340 -7.05 7.87 -6.04
CA ASP A 340 -6.89 7.51 -7.46
C ASP A 340 -5.44 7.65 -7.99
N HIS A 341 -4.43 7.51 -7.12
CA HIS A 341 -3.03 7.70 -7.51
C HIS A 341 -2.50 6.62 -8.46
N LEU A 342 -3.05 5.41 -8.38
CA LEU A 342 -2.65 4.24 -9.18
C LEU A 342 -3.58 3.99 -10.37
N ASP A 343 -4.34 5.01 -10.80
CA ASP A 343 -5.32 4.91 -11.88
C ASP A 343 -6.33 3.78 -11.60
N ARG A 344 -6.33 2.69 -12.37
CA ARG A 344 -7.23 1.54 -12.21
C ARG A 344 -6.67 0.41 -11.34
N GLY A 345 -5.63 0.72 -10.56
CA GLY A 345 -4.98 -0.21 -9.63
C GLY A 345 -4.04 -1.22 -10.30
N VAL A 346 -3.51 -2.12 -9.47
CA VAL A 346 -2.40 -3.06 -9.76
C VAL A 346 -2.54 -3.81 -11.08
N SER A 347 -3.76 -4.21 -11.44
CA SER A 347 -4.02 -5.10 -12.58
C SER A 347 -4.20 -4.37 -13.91
N CYS A 348 -4.32 -3.04 -13.90
CA CYS A 348 -4.71 -2.26 -15.08
C CYS A 348 -3.91 -0.96 -15.25
N THR A 349 -3.05 -0.61 -14.31
CA THR A 349 -2.22 0.60 -14.42
C THR A 349 -1.16 0.46 -15.50
N THR A 350 -0.85 1.57 -16.16
CA THR A 350 0.22 1.71 -17.16
C THR A 350 1.48 2.34 -16.56
N THR A 351 1.46 2.63 -15.26
CA THR A 351 2.58 3.25 -14.54
C THR A 351 3.58 2.20 -14.06
N VAL A 352 4.84 2.63 -13.86
CA VAL A 352 5.92 1.74 -13.39
C VAL A 352 5.71 1.33 -11.93
N ASP A 353 5.15 2.19 -11.08
CA ASP A 353 4.86 1.89 -9.67
C ASP A 353 3.43 1.37 -9.47
N PHE A 354 3.14 0.23 -10.10
CA PHE A 354 1.80 -0.37 -10.08
C PHE A 354 1.30 -0.81 -8.68
N LEU A 355 2.18 -0.84 -7.67
CA LEU A 355 1.82 -1.17 -6.28
C LEU A 355 1.88 0.03 -5.34
N GLY A 356 2.16 1.24 -5.84
CA GLY A 356 2.39 2.43 -5.00
C GLY A 356 3.54 2.29 -3.99
N LYS A 357 4.43 1.31 -4.17
CA LYS A 357 5.49 0.96 -3.21
C LYS A 357 6.68 1.90 -3.29
N ASN A 358 6.83 2.63 -4.39
CA ASN A 358 7.92 3.56 -4.61
C ASN A 358 7.57 4.98 -4.19
N VAL A 359 6.29 5.32 -4.00
CA VAL A 359 5.83 6.66 -3.58
C VAL A 359 6.62 7.20 -2.38
N ALA A 360 6.79 6.39 -1.32
CA ALA A 360 7.56 6.80 -0.14
C ALA A 360 9.03 7.10 -0.49
N GLU A 361 9.70 6.22 -1.24
CA GLU A 361 11.10 6.41 -1.62
C GLU A 361 11.30 7.58 -2.57
N PHE A 362 10.37 7.78 -3.51
CA PHE A 362 10.38 8.91 -4.43
C PHE A 362 10.34 10.24 -3.67
N ILE A 363 9.48 10.35 -2.66
CA ILE A 363 9.38 11.53 -1.80
C ILE A 363 10.62 11.66 -0.90
N ARG A 364 11.10 10.55 -0.31
CA ARG A 364 12.31 10.52 0.53
C ARG A 364 13.57 10.92 -0.24
N ALA A 365 13.63 10.68 -1.54
CA ALA A 365 14.75 11.08 -2.40
C ALA A 365 14.78 12.59 -2.70
N ARG A 366 13.70 13.34 -2.43
CA ARG A 366 13.67 14.78 -2.65
C ARG A 366 14.62 15.48 -1.68
N GLU A 367 15.47 16.35 -2.22
CA GLU A 367 16.22 17.28 -1.38
C GLU A 367 15.27 18.30 -0.77
N VAL A 368 15.41 18.52 0.53
CA VAL A 368 14.63 19.49 1.31
C VAL A 368 15.53 20.16 2.34
N ASP A 369 15.05 21.23 2.97
CA ASP A 369 15.79 21.90 4.04
C ASP A 369 15.50 21.17 5.36
N VAL A 370 16.48 20.39 5.80
CA VAL A 370 16.38 19.56 7.01
C VAL A 370 17.07 20.28 8.17
N PRO A 371 16.44 20.40 9.36
CA PRO A 371 17.08 20.99 10.52
C PRO A 371 18.37 20.25 10.86
N ARG A 372 19.48 20.97 11.01
CA ARG A 372 20.80 20.36 11.23
C ARG A 372 20.86 19.48 12.48
N ARG A 373 20.07 19.84 13.50
CA ARG A 373 19.91 19.05 14.74
C ARG A 373 19.26 17.69 14.50
N SER A 374 18.39 17.56 13.51
CA SER A 374 17.72 16.31 13.15
C SER A 374 18.63 15.32 12.43
N CYS A 375 19.73 15.78 11.83
CA CYS A 375 20.69 14.94 11.08
C CYS A 375 21.71 14.18 11.96
N ARG A 376 21.86 14.56 13.24
CA ARG A 376 23.02 14.12 14.06
C ARG A 376 22.98 12.65 14.55
N ASN A 377 21.85 11.95 14.45
CA ASN A 377 21.66 10.67 15.14
C ASN A 377 21.60 9.40 14.25
N GLN A 378 21.88 9.47 12.94
CA GLN A 378 21.69 8.30 12.05
C GLN A 378 22.98 7.58 11.61
N ARG A 379 24.15 7.88 12.19
CA ARG A 379 25.39 7.13 11.92
C ARG A 379 25.73 6.15 13.04
N THR A 380 24.82 5.24 13.39
CA THR A 380 25.16 4.03 14.15
C THR A 380 24.11 2.95 13.93
N SER A 381 24.28 2.13 12.90
CA SER A 381 23.88 0.71 12.85
C SER A 381 24.37 0.08 11.56
#